data_AF-A0A9X1VE52-F1
#
_entry.id   AF-A0A9X1VE52-F1
#
_cell.length_a   1.000
_cell.length_b   1.000
_cell.length_c   1.000
_cell.angle_alpha   90.00
_cell.angle_beta   90.00
_cell.angle_gamma   90.00
#
_symmetry.space_group_name_H-M   'P 1'
#
loop_
_entity.id
_entity.type
_entity.pdbx_description
1 polymer ?
#
loop_
_entity_poly.entity_id
_entity_poly.type
_entity_poly.pdbx_seq_one_letter_code
_entity_poly.pdbx_strand_id
1 'polypeptide(L)'
;MTPYSTVAFRVLLLMSLGSLANPGLGQTLSTLSLAQAPHRFTYTAVVSVEGASQAELVLRARAWARQVTPATLLPVSTREPDTEVIRTTGVCPFAVDWAGHNLLPRSLRYNATISVREGRYKYEVKDFVFIEPGPGQSSTEIPVESYYNGNVKPIREPAFRDLINMRTCFKEIADEVLARLQQSMRKPSSETGRE
;
A
#
# COMPACT_ATOMS: atom_id res chain seq x y z
N MET A 1 -33.73 30.25 31.42
CA MET A 1 -34.12 31.58 30.90
C MET A 1 -33.28 32.62 31.62
N THR A 2 -32.21 33.07 30.97
CA THR A 2 -31.39 34.23 31.38
C THR A 2 -30.83 34.85 30.09
N PRO A 3 -30.91 36.19 29.91
CA PRO A 3 -30.49 36.85 28.68
C PRO A 3 -29.08 37.44 28.83
N TYR A 4 -28.29 37.41 27.75
CA TYR A 4 -27.14 38.31 27.62
C TYR A 4 -27.23 39.05 26.30
N SER A 5 -27.47 40.35 26.43
CA SER A 5 -27.32 41.38 25.42
C SER A 5 -25.86 41.82 25.41
N THR A 6 -25.24 42.00 24.25
CA THR A 6 -24.00 42.78 24.12
C THR A 6 -23.99 43.52 22.78
N VAL A 7 -23.68 44.80 22.90
CA VAL A 7 -23.72 45.86 21.89
C VAL A 7 -22.48 45.85 21.01
N ALA A 8 -22.73 46.13 19.73
CA ALA A 8 -21.93 46.72 18.65
C ALA A 8 -20.39 46.88 18.79
N PHE A 9 -19.69 46.53 17.70
CA PHE A 9 -18.68 47.43 17.11
C PHE A 9 -18.61 47.26 15.59
N ARG A 10 -18.37 48.37 14.91
CA ARG A 10 -18.46 48.57 13.46
C ARG A 10 -17.05 48.87 12.93
N VAL A 11 -16.73 48.33 11.74
CA VAL A 11 -15.73 48.82 10.76
C VAL A 11 -14.23 48.62 11.11
N LEU A 12 -13.49 47.81 10.33
CA LEU A 12 -12.67 48.33 9.20
C LEU A 12 -12.09 47.22 8.31
N LEU A 13 -12.20 47.50 7.02
CA LEU A 13 -11.67 46.80 5.85
C LEU A 13 -10.14 46.92 5.80
N LEU A 14 -9.42 45.84 5.43
CA LEU A 14 -8.14 45.96 4.71
C LEU A 14 -7.92 44.73 3.81
N MET A 15 -7.87 45.02 2.51
CA MET A 15 -7.54 44.09 1.45
C MET A 15 -6.09 43.61 1.56
N SER A 16 -5.84 42.34 1.21
CA SER A 16 -4.71 42.01 0.34
C SER A 16 -4.98 40.70 -0.40
N LEU A 17 -4.87 40.80 -1.72
CA LEU A 17 -4.89 39.68 -2.65
C LEU A 17 -3.75 38.71 -2.33
N GLY A 18 -4.08 37.44 -2.30
CA GLY A 18 -3.13 36.34 -2.25
C GLY A 18 -3.74 35.05 -2.80
N SER A 19 -4.41 35.15 -3.96
CA SER A 19 -4.82 33.97 -4.71
C SER A 19 -3.61 33.48 -5.50
N LEU A 20 -2.88 32.52 -4.94
CA LEU A 20 -2.19 31.51 -5.73
C LEU A 20 -2.94 30.21 -5.51
N ALA A 21 -4.02 30.04 -6.28
CA ALA A 21 -4.44 28.71 -6.66
C ALA A 21 -3.21 28.02 -7.27
N ASN A 22 -2.71 26.98 -6.61
CA ASN A 22 -1.70 26.10 -7.19
C ASN A 22 -2.47 24.98 -7.92
N PRO A 23 -2.68 25.06 -9.24
CA PRO A 23 -3.37 24.01 -9.97
C PRO A 23 -2.33 22.96 -10.36
N GLY A 24 -2.54 21.73 -9.90
CA GLY A 24 -1.98 20.57 -10.59
C GLY A 24 -0.60 20.12 -10.11
N LEU A 25 -0.57 19.47 -8.94
CA LEU A 25 0.27 18.28 -8.86
C LEU A 25 -0.44 17.16 -9.61
N GLY A 26 -0.05 16.99 -10.86
CA GLY A 26 -0.44 15.87 -11.70
C GLY A 26 -0.12 14.57 -10.97
N GLN A 27 -1.16 13.88 -10.53
CA GLN A 27 -1.05 12.49 -10.16
C GLN A 27 -0.65 11.73 -11.43
N THR A 28 0.60 11.28 -11.50
CA THR A 28 1.00 10.32 -12.53
C THR A 28 0.21 9.05 -12.28
N LEU A 29 -0.73 8.78 -13.18
CA LEU A 29 -1.56 7.58 -13.19
C LEU A 29 -0.69 6.34 -13.01
N SER A 30 -1.03 5.51 -12.03
CA SER A 30 -0.51 4.15 -11.88
C SER A 30 -0.85 3.36 -13.16
N THR A 31 0.06 3.31 -14.12
CA THR A 31 -0.14 2.49 -15.31
C THR A 31 0.11 1.02 -14.93
N LEU A 32 -0.96 0.24 -14.88
CA LEU A 32 -0.93 -1.22 -14.87
C LEU A 32 -0.30 -1.69 -16.18
N SER A 33 1.03 -1.86 -16.24
CA SER A 33 1.69 -2.42 -17.41
C SER A 33 1.50 -3.94 -17.44
N LEU A 34 0.41 -4.39 -18.08
CA LEU A 34 0.09 -5.81 -18.28
C LEU A 34 0.81 -6.36 -19.54
N ALA A 35 2.14 -6.32 -19.59
CA ALA A 35 2.89 -6.91 -20.71
C ALA A 35 2.99 -8.44 -20.56
N GLN A 36 2.71 -9.17 -21.65
CA GLN A 36 2.55 -10.62 -21.74
C GLN A 36 3.87 -11.42 -21.55
N ALA A 37 4.34 -11.50 -20.31
CA ALA A 37 5.10 -12.65 -19.78
C ALA A 37 4.22 -13.28 -18.68
N PRO A 38 4.36 -14.55 -18.27
CA PRO A 38 3.38 -15.24 -17.39
C PRO A 38 3.03 -14.34 -16.21
N HIS A 39 1.78 -13.87 -16.23
CA HIS A 39 1.33 -12.59 -15.68
C HIS A 39 1.49 -12.50 -14.16
N ARG A 40 2.69 -12.19 -13.66
CA ARG A 40 2.88 -11.90 -12.24
C ARG A 40 2.33 -10.52 -11.91
N PHE A 41 1.42 -10.45 -10.96
CA PHE A 41 0.92 -9.17 -10.47
C PHE A 41 2.10 -8.38 -9.89
N THR A 42 2.44 -7.27 -10.55
CA THR A 42 3.55 -6.40 -10.15
C THR A 42 3.08 -4.95 -10.19
N TYR A 43 3.19 -4.27 -9.06
CA TYR A 43 2.85 -2.86 -8.92
C TYR A 43 4.13 -2.06 -8.76
N THR A 44 4.34 -1.08 -9.62
CA THR A 44 5.51 -0.22 -9.56
C THR A 44 5.14 1.22 -9.87
N ALA A 45 5.78 2.14 -9.16
CA ALA A 45 5.80 3.55 -9.55
C ALA A 45 7.06 4.23 -9.03
N VAL A 46 7.38 5.38 -9.62
CA VAL A 46 8.35 6.34 -9.11
C VAL A 46 7.56 7.52 -8.55
N VAL A 47 7.86 7.90 -7.31
CA VAL A 47 7.13 8.94 -6.57
C VAL A 47 8.12 9.99 -6.10
N SER A 48 7.87 11.24 -6.47
CA SER A 48 8.62 12.39 -5.97
C SER A 48 8.08 12.82 -4.61
N VAL A 49 8.98 13.21 -3.70
CA VAL A 49 8.68 13.74 -2.37
C VAL A 49 9.51 15.02 -2.20
N GLU A 50 8.91 16.16 -2.54
CA GLU A 50 9.58 17.45 -2.51
C GLU A 50 10.12 17.77 -1.10
N GLY A 51 11.35 18.26 -1.04
CA GLY A 51 12.01 18.66 0.21
C GLY A 51 12.49 17.51 1.11
N ALA A 52 12.24 16.24 0.77
CA ALA A 52 12.71 15.11 1.57
C ALA A 52 14.10 14.64 1.12
N SER A 53 15.04 14.59 2.07
CA SER A 53 16.37 14.03 1.82
C SER A 53 16.31 12.50 1.64
N GLN A 54 17.32 11.94 0.97
CA GLN A 54 17.45 10.48 0.84
C GLN A 54 17.45 9.80 2.21
N ALA A 55 18.17 10.36 3.20
CA ALA A 55 18.27 9.80 4.54
C ALA A 55 16.90 9.73 5.24
N GLU A 56 16.09 10.79 5.13
CA GLU A 56 14.73 10.79 5.67
C GLU A 56 13.84 9.75 5.00
N LEU A 57 13.87 9.67 3.68
CA LEU A 57 13.08 8.69 2.94
C LEU A 57 13.47 7.25 3.27
N VAL A 58 14.76 6.98 3.54
CA VAL A 58 15.24 5.67 4.01
C VAL A 58 14.67 5.33 5.39
N LEU A 59 14.65 6.29 6.32
CA LEU A 59 14.05 6.08 7.64
C LEU A 59 12.55 5.75 7.54
N ARG A 60 11.81 6.50 6.71
CA ARG A 60 10.38 6.26 6.44
C ARG A 60 10.15 4.89 5.80
N ALA A 61 10.96 4.51 4.81
CA ALA A 61 10.87 3.21 4.14
C ALA A 61 11.15 2.05 5.11
N ARG A 62 12.17 2.17 5.97
CA ARG A 62 12.48 1.18 7.01
C ARG A 62 11.36 1.06 8.04
N ALA A 63 10.79 2.18 8.48
CA ALA A 63 9.67 2.18 9.42
C ALA A 63 8.45 1.46 8.83
N TRP A 64 8.07 1.79 7.59
CA TRP A 64 7.00 1.09 6.87
C TRP A 64 7.32 -0.40 6.71
N ALA A 65 8.55 -0.75 6.31
CA ALA A 65 8.93 -2.14 6.11
C ALA A 65 8.79 -2.95 7.40
N ARG A 66 9.23 -2.41 8.55
CA ARG A 66 9.05 -3.07 9.86
C ARG A 66 7.58 -3.27 10.23
N GLN A 67 6.69 -2.36 9.84
CA GLN A 67 5.25 -2.49 10.14
C GLN A 67 4.57 -3.60 9.34
N VAL A 68 5.01 -3.86 8.11
CA VAL A 68 4.40 -4.89 7.25
C VAL A 68 5.07 -6.26 7.36
N THR A 69 6.33 -6.30 7.82
CA THR A 69 7.10 -7.54 7.93
C THR A 69 6.58 -8.38 9.10
N PRO A 70 6.32 -9.69 8.92
CA PRO A 70 6.05 -10.59 10.03
C PRO A 70 7.17 -10.53 11.09
N ALA A 71 6.81 -10.68 12.38
CA ALA A 71 7.78 -10.58 13.48
C ALA A 71 8.94 -11.60 13.39
N THR A 72 8.79 -12.66 12.61
CA THR A 72 9.80 -13.70 12.36
C THR A 72 10.80 -13.34 11.27
N LEU A 73 10.56 -12.25 10.52
CA LEU A 73 11.39 -11.79 9.42
C LEU A 73 11.89 -10.36 9.67
N LEU A 74 12.98 -9.98 9.02
CA LEU A 74 13.53 -8.63 9.09
C LEU A 74 13.65 -8.03 7.68
N PRO A 75 13.31 -6.74 7.49
CA PRO A 75 13.62 -6.04 6.26
C PRO A 75 15.13 -6.03 6.00
N VAL A 76 15.52 -6.29 4.75
CA VAL A 76 16.91 -6.23 4.31
C VAL A 76 17.15 -4.87 3.69
N SER A 77 18.23 -4.18 4.09
CA SER A 77 18.69 -2.94 3.46
C SER A 77 20.02 -3.17 2.76
N THR A 78 20.13 -2.76 1.51
CA THR A 78 21.35 -2.81 0.72
C THR A 78 21.64 -1.45 0.11
N ARG A 79 22.92 -1.06 0.10
CA ARG A 79 23.38 0.19 -0.48
C ARG A 79 23.90 -0.06 -1.90
N GLU A 80 23.35 0.67 -2.85
CA GLU A 80 23.78 0.75 -4.24
C GLU A 80 24.29 2.18 -4.53
N PRO A 81 25.02 2.42 -5.64
CA PRO A 81 25.45 3.77 -6.00
C PRO A 81 24.26 4.74 -6.04
N ASP A 82 24.35 5.80 -5.24
CA ASP A 82 23.33 6.85 -5.09
C ASP A 82 21.92 6.36 -4.73
N THR A 83 21.78 5.10 -4.29
CA THR A 83 20.47 4.47 -4.09
C THR A 83 20.51 3.55 -2.87
N GLU A 84 19.55 3.73 -1.97
CA GLU A 84 19.35 2.82 -0.84
C GLU A 84 18.17 1.93 -1.16
N VAL A 85 18.35 0.61 -1.08
CA VAL A 85 17.32 -0.38 -1.44
C VAL A 85 16.88 -1.13 -0.21
N ILE A 86 15.58 -1.06 0.08
CA ILE A 86 14.92 -1.77 1.18
C ILE A 86 14.07 -2.88 0.57
N ARG A 87 14.27 -4.12 1.01
CA ARG A 87 13.50 -5.30 0.60
C ARG A 87 12.78 -5.88 1.81
N THR A 88 11.51 -6.24 1.66
CA THR A 88 10.70 -6.84 2.72
C THR A 88 9.68 -7.82 2.15
N THR A 89 9.25 -8.77 2.98
CA THR A 89 8.07 -9.60 2.75
C THR A 89 6.97 -9.13 3.68
N GLY A 90 5.86 -8.66 3.10
CA GLY A 90 4.69 -8.23 3.85
C GLY A 90 3.63 -9.32 3.94
N VAL A 91 2.81 -9.29 4.99
CA VAL A 91 1.63 -10.15 5.14
C VAL A 91 0.45 -9.29 5.57
N CYS A 92 -0.71 -9.51 4.94
CA CYS A 92 -1.96 -8.83 5.27
C CYS A 92 -3.13 -9.83 5.35
N PRO A 93 -4.12 -9.58 6.20
CA PRO A 93 -5.35 -10.39 6.21
C PRO A 93 -6.04 -10.35 4.85
N PHE A 94 -6.54 -11.50 4.40
CA PHE A 94 -7.29 -11.63 3.16
C PHE A 94 -8.62 -12.33 3.46
N ALA A 95 -9.66 -11.55 3.73
CA ALA A 95 -11.00 -12.07 3.93
C ALA A 95 -11.77 -11.99 2.60
N VAL A 96 -12.18 -13.15 2.07
CA VAL A 96 -13.15 -13.21 0.97
C VAL A 96 -14.29 -14.09 1.42
N ASP A 97 -15.50 -13.57 1.28
CA ASP A 97 -16.72 -14.34 1.46
C ASP A 97 -16.95 -15.19 0.20
N TRP A 98 -16.92 -16.51 0.37
CA TRP A 98 -17.23 -17.48 -0.67
C TRP A 98 -18.57 -18.10 -0.29
N ALA A 99 -19.56 -18.00 -1.18
CA ALA A 99 -20.94 -18.37 -0.93
C ALA A 99 -21.10 -19.74 -0.24
N GLY A 100 -21.20 -19.74 1.10
CA GLY A 100 -21.46 -20.92 1.93
C GLY A 100 -20.23 -21.65 2.50
N HIS A 101 -19.01 -21.16 2.29
CA HIS A 101 -17.83 -21.69 2.98
C HIS A 101 -17.38 -20.74 4.08
N ASN A 102 -17.26 -21.25 5.31
CA ASN A 102 -16.72 -20.50 6.44
C ASN A 102 -15.45 -19.74 6.02
N LEU A 103 -15.38 -18.46 6.39
CA LEU A 103 -14.24 -17.57 6.23
C LEU A 103 -13.01 -18.22 6.88
N LEU A 104 -12.30 -19.09 6.17
CA LEU A 104 -10.97 -19.49 6.61
C LEU A 104 -10.13 -18.22 6.55
N PRO A 105 -9.49 -17.80 7.66
CA PRO A 105 -8.62 -16.65 7.65
C PRO A 105 -7.48 -16.95 6.69
N ARG A 106 -7.56 -16.39 5.49
CA ARG A 106 -6.46 -16.39 4.54
C ARG A 106 -5.62 -15.16 4.81
N SER A 107 -4.34 -15.26 4.50
CA SER A 107 -3.47 -14.11 4.44
C SER A 107 -2.91 -13.98 3.04
N LEU A 108 -2.63 -12.75 2.62
CA LEU A 108 -1.92 -12.45 1.39
C LEU A 108 -0.51 -12.02 1.75
N ARG A 109 0.47 -12.80 1.31
CA ARG A 109 1.89 -12.51 1.39
C ARG A 109 2.35 -11.86 0.10
N TYR A 110 3.28 -10.91 0.19
CA TYR A 110 3.87 -10.23 -0.96
C TYR A 110 5.32 -9.85 -0.69
N ASN A 111 6.08 -9.60 -1.75
CA ASN A 111 7.41 -9.03 -1.66
C ASN A 111 7.38 -7.56 -2.10
N ALA A 112 8.01 -6.69 -1.33
CA ALA A 112 8.17 -5.27 -1.66
C ALA A 112 9.65 -4.89 -1.72
N THR A 113 10.00 -4.12 -2.75
CA THR A 113 11.31 -3.47 -2.90
C THR A 113 11.09 -1.97 -3.02
N ILE A 114 11.81 -1.18 -2.21
CA ILE A 114 11.80 0.28 -2.24
C ILE A 114 13.21 0.75 -2.53
N SER A 115 13.40 1.47 -3.62
CA SER A 115 14.67 2.10 -4.00
C SER A 115 14.56 3.60 -3.76
N VAL A 116 15.41 4.15 -2.91
CA VAL A 116 15.34 5.53 -2.44
C VAL A 116 16.52 6.34 -2.96
N ARG A 117 16.22 7.51 -3.52
CA ARG A 117 17.18 8.54 -3.92
C ARG A 117 16.77 9.88 -3.31
N GLU A 118 17.58 10.91 -3.51
CA GLU A 118 17.24 12.28 -3.08
C GLU A 118 15.90 12.73 -3.69
N GLY A 119 14.97 13.18 -2.84
CA GLY A 119 13.66 13.71 -3.25
C GLY A 119 12.71 12.74 -3.94
N ARG A 120 13.02 11.44 -4.04
CA ARG A 120 12.15 10.45 -4.72
C ARG A 120 12.42 9.01 -4.31
N TYR A 121 11.43 8.16 -4.52
CA TYR A 121 11.59 6.71 -4.37
C TYR A 121 10.88 5.96 -5.50
N LYS A 122 11.38 4.77 -5.82
CA LYS A 122 10.68 3.78 -6.63
C LYS A 122 10.22 2.66 -5.72
N TYR A 123 9.02 2.13 -5.95
CA TYR A 123 8.59 0.88 -5.32
C TYR A 123 8.29 -0.19 -6.37
N GLU A 124 8.41 -1.44 -5.96
CA GLU A 124 7.96 -2.63 -6.67
C GLU A 124 7.33 -3.59 -5.65
N VAL A 125 6.05 -3.91 -5.81
CA VAL A 125 5.33 -4.89 -4.98
C VAL A 125 4.84 -6.01 -5.87
N LYS A 126 5.25 -7.24 -5.57
CA LYS A 126 5.05 -8.41 -6.45
C LYS A 126 5.05 -9.72 -5.67
N ASP A 127 4.97 -10.83 -6.42
CA ASP A 127 5.05 -12.20 -5.91
C ASP A 127 3.99 -12.44 -4.83
N PHE A 128 2.74 -12.16 -5.17
CA PHE A 128 1.63 -12.31 -4.26
C PHE A 128 1.26 -13.79 -4.07
N VAL A 129 1.09 -14.21 -2.83
CA VAL A 129 0.82 -15.60 -2.44
C VAL A 129 -0.30 -15.63 -1.40
N PHE A 130 -1.34 -16.42 -1.67
CA PHE A 130 -2.33 -16.76 -0.65
C PHE A 130 -1.76 -17.80 0.30
N ILE A 131 -1.89 -17.53 1.59
CA ILE A 131 -1.58 -18.46 2.67
C ILE A 131 -2.91 -19.02 3.18
N GLU A 132 -3.14 -20.30 2.95
CA GLU A 132 -4.31 -21.02 3.44
C GLU A 132 -3.94 -21.92 4.62
N PRO A 133 -4.78 -22.01 5.68
CA PRO A 133 -4.56 -22.96 6.75
C PRO A 133 -4.70 -24.40 6.24
N GLY A 134 -3.69 -25.23 6.50
CA GLY A 134 -3.68 -26.66 6.22
C GLY A 134 -3.88 -27.51 7.47
N PRO A 135 -4.02 -28.84 7.33
CA PRO A 135 -4.14 -29.74 8.47
C PRO A 135 -2.87 -29.71 9.33
N GLY A 136 -3.03 -29.77 10.66
CA GLY A 136 -1.92 -29.93 11.60
C GLY A 136 -0.94 -28.76 11.66
N GLN A 137 -1.42 -27.51 11.67
CA GLN A 137 -0.61 -26.27 11.65
C GLN A 137 0.24 -26.06 10.39
N SER A 138 0.06 -26.87 9.35
CA SER A 138 0.64 -26.58 8.04
C SER A 138 -0.07 -25.38 7.40
N SER A 139 0.62 -24.71 6.48
CA SER A 139 -0.01 -23.73 5.60
C SER A 139 0.28 -24.10 4.16
N THR A 140 -0.69 -23.89 3.29
CA THR A 140 -0.53 -24.05 1.84
C THR A 140 -0.33 -22.68 1.23
N GLU A 141 0.72 -22.54 0.44
CA GLU A 141 1.04 -21.32 -0.27
C GLU A 141 0.63 -21.46 -1.74
N ILE A 142 -0.29 -20.60 -2.19
CA ILE A 142 -0.82 -20.64 -3.56
C ILE A 142 -0.52 -19.28 -4.21
N PRO A 143 0.33 -19.22 -5.25
CA PRO A 143 0.54 -17.99 -6.01
C PRO A 143 -0.79 -17.47 -6.54
N VAL A 144 -1.04 -16.16 -6.40
CA VAL A 144 -2.31 -15.54 -6.80
C VAL A 144 -2.63 -15.85 -8.26
N GLU A 145 -1.62 -15.86 -9.14
CA GLU A 145 -1.73 -16.16 -10.56
C GLU A 145 -2.34 -17.53 -10.86
N SER A 146 -2.20 -18.50 -9.94
CA SER A 146 -2.76 -19.86 -10.09
C SER A 146 -4.29 -19.86 -10.19
N TYR A 147 -4.94 -18.83 -9.65
CA TYR A 147 -6.38 -18.62 -9.74
C TYR A 147 -6.81 -17.94 -11.05
N TYR A 148 -5.88 -17.32 -11.78
CA TYR A 148 -6.16 -16.58 -13.02
C TYR A 148 -5.75 -17.35 -14.28
N ASN A 149 -4.80 -18.26 -14.17
CA ASN A 149 -4.33 -19.08 -15.30
C ASN A 149 -5.12 -20.39 -15.49
N GLY A 150 -6.21 -20.59 -14.74
CA GLY A 150 -7.08 -21.77 -14.84
C GLY A 150 -6.49 -23.04 -14.22
N ASN A 151 -5.34 -22.96 -13.54
CA ASN A 151 -4.74 -24.10 -12.84
C ASN A 151 -5.55 -24.48 -11.59
N VAL A 152 -6.24 -23.53 -10.96
CA VAL A 152 -7.27 -23.81 -9.97
C VAL A 152 -8.62 -23.91 -10.67
N LYS A 153 -9.07 -25.13 -10.95
CA LYS A 153 -10.40 -25.36 -11.52
C LYS A 153 -11.47 -25.05 -10.48
N PRO A 154 -12.41 -24.14 -10.76
CA PRO A 154 -13.50 -23.91 -9.84
C PRO A 154 -14.39 -25.16 -9.75
N ILE A 155 -14.77 -25.53 -8.53
CA ILE A 155 -15.44 -26.81 -8.27
C ILE A 155 -16.92 -26.78 -8.74
N ARG A 156 -17.54 -25.60 -8.94
CA ARG A 156 -18.98 -25.44 -9.32
C ARG A 156 -19.27 -24.16 -10.15
N GLU A 157 -20.39 -24.12 -10.88
CA GLU A 157 -20.85 -22.97 -11.71
C GLU A 157 -20.92 -21.57 -11.02
N PRO A 158 -21.12 -21.39 -9.70
CA PRO A 158 -21.03 -20.07 -9.04
C PRO A 158 -19.63 -19.42 -9.10
N ALA A 159 -18.63 -20.19 -9.52
CA ALA A 159 -17.23 -19.85 -9.62
C ALA A 159 -16.86 -18.50 -10.23
N PHE A 160 -17.63 -18.03 -11.21
CA PHE A 160 -17.30 -16.77 -11.87
C PHE A 160 -17.47 -15.58 -10.92
N ARG A 161 -18.50 -15.60 -10.06
CA ARG A 161 -18.70 -14.55 -9.04
C ARG A 161 -17.63 -14.60 -7.97
N ASP A 162 -17.22 -15.79 -7.54
CA ASP A 162 -16.17 -15.93 -6.54
C ASP A 162 -14.81 -15.45 -7.06
N LEU A 163 -14.50 -15.72 -8.33
CA LEU A 163 -13.30 -15.19 -8.99
C LEU A 163 -13.34 -13.66 -9.13
N ILE A 164 -14.51 -13.07 -9.43
CA ILE A 164 -14.68 -11.61 -9.45
C ILE A 164 -14.45 -11.04 -8.05
N ASN A 165 -15.10 -11.60 -7.02
CA ASN A 165 -14.97 -11.12 -5.65
C ASN A 165 -13.51 -11.19 -5.17
N MET A 166 -12.85 -12.33 -5.41
CA MET A 166 -11.44 -12.50 -5.06
C MET A 166 -10.54 -11.51 -5.80
N ARG A 167 -10.81 -11.22 -7.09
CA ARG A 167 -10.07 -10.20 -7.84
C ARG A 167 -10.27 -8.80 -7.28
N THR A 168 -11.49 -8.47 -6.88
CA THR A 168 -11.82 -7.19 -6.26
C THR A 168 -11.11 -7.06 -4.92
N CYS A 169 -11.24 -8.04 -4.02
CA CYS A 169 -10.57 -8.01 -2.71
C CYS A 169 -9.04 -7.98 -2.85
N PHE A 170 -8.47 -8.71 -3.80
CA PHE A 170 -7.04 -8.64 -4.09
C PHE A 170 -6.62 -7.23 -4.51
N LYS A 171 -7.37 -6.61 -5.42
CA LYS A 171 -7.10 -5.25 -5.86
C LYS A 171 -7.20 -4.25 -4.71
N GLU A 172 -8.24 -4.35 -3.88
CA GLU A 172 -8.45 -3.46 -2.73
C GLU A 172 -7.30 -3.56 -1.74
N ILE A 173 -6.86 -4.78 -1.41
CA ILE A 173 -5.74 -5.01 -0.48
C ILE A 173 -4.43 -4.51 -1.09
N ALA A 174 -4.19 -4.75 -2.38
CA ALA A 174 -3.00 -4.21 -3.05
C ALA A 174 -3.00 -2.68 -3.04
N ASP A 175 -4.14 -2.04 -3.35
CA ASP A 175 -4.30 -0.59 -3.32
C ASP A 175 -4.11 -0.04 -1.89
N GLU A 176 -4.60 -0.73 -0.85
CA GLU A 176 -4.39 -0.36 0.56
C GLU A 176 -2.90 -0.43 0.95
N VAL A 177 -2.20 -1.51 0.59
CA VAL A 177 -0.76 -1.66 0.84
C VAL A 177 0.02 -0.50 0.21
N LEU A 178 -0.31 -0.14 -1.04
CA LEU A 178 0.31 0.96 -1.75
C LEU A 178 -0.03 2.31 -1.12
N ALA A 179 -1.28 2.52 -0.71
CA ALA A 179 -1.70 3.74 -0.04
C ALA A 179 -0.98 3.94 1.30
N ARG A 180 -0.85 2.87 2.10
CA ARG A 180 -0.10 2.88 3.36
C ARG A 180 1.38 3.16 3.14
N LEU A 181 2.00 2.55 2.12
CA LEU A 181 3.37 2.88 1.74
C LEU A 181 3.52 4.37 1.40
N GLN A 182 2.69 4.89 0.50
CA GLN A 182 2.75 6.29 0.10
C GLN A 182 2.51 7.23 1.27
N GLN A 183 1.59 6.90 2.18
CA GLN A 183 1.33 7.67 3.39
C GLN A 183 2.56 7.70 4.30
N SER A 184 3.20 6.54 4.56
CA SER A 184 4.42 6.47 5.36
C SER A 184 5.57 7.25 4.75
N MET A 185 5.67 7.30 3.41
CA MET A 185 6.72 8.03 2.71
C MET A 185 6.48 9.56 2.72
N ARG A 186 5.24 10.03 2.86
CA ARG A 186 4.90 11.46 2.93
C ARG A 186 5.12 12.07 4.33
N LYS A 187 4.90 11.31 5.40
CA LYS A 187 4.99 11.83 6.78
C LYS A 187 6.44 12.06 7.21
N PRO A 188 6.81 13.25 7.75
CA PRO A 188 8.11 13.49 8.34
C PRO A 188 8.35 12.57 9.55
N SER A 189 9.58 12.08 9.72
CA SER A 189 9.93 11.16 10.82
C SER A 189 9.89 11.81 12.21
N SER A 190 9.78 13.14 12.31
CA SER A 190 9.76 13.90 13.57
C SER A 190 8.46 13.78 14.36
N GLU A 191 7.38 13.25 13.77
CA GLU A 191 6.08 13.09 14.48
C GLU A 191 5.95 11.76 15.23
N THR A 192 6.87 10.80 15.05
CA THR A 192 6.76 9.45 15.64
C THR A 192 7.53 9.31 16.98
N GLY A 193 8.06 10.41 17.53
CA GLY A 193 8.94 10.40 18.71
C GLY A 193 8.39 11.08 19.97
N ARG A 194 7.07 11.26 20.09
CA ARG A 194 6.41 11.72 21.33
C ARG A 194 5.37 10.68 21.76
N GLU A 195 5.84 9.56 22.30
CA GLU A 195 5.06 8.68 23.19
C GLU A 195 5.92 8.35 24.42
#